data_AF-A0A9E5KCQ5-F1
#
_entry.id   AF-A0A9E5KCQ5-F1
#
_cell.length_a   1.000
_cell.length_b   1.000
_cell.length_c   1.000
_cell.angle_alpha   90.00
_cell.angle_beta   90.00
_cell.angle_gamma   90.00
#
_symmetry.space_group_name_H-M   'P 1'
#
loop_
_entity.id
_entity.type
_entity.pdbx_description
1 polymer ?
#
loop_
_entity_poly.entity_id
_entity_poly.type
_entity_poly.pdbx_seq_one_letter_code
_entity_poly.pdbx_strand_id
1 'polypeptide(L)'
;MSIDNSSNSNMKAISLAQLMKLKNRYAERILECRQIVNTYNSTVPGSDTPDVRSAFENHLLLTKRLIVLKTKLDEANRGFQRQRLFEISEKKGLLLWIKGLDTTHGKKPFATNDDAYFEAEIRLEEKTQICSELDDEIFRLQEEIDAFNASTSVWVTKHHRERD
;
A
#
# COMPACT_ATOMS: atom_id res chain seq x y z
N MET A 1 21.84 -7.01 -42.92
CA MET A 1 20.70 -6.82 -41.99
C MET A 1 21.27 -6.56 -40.61
N SER A 2 21.40 -5.28 -40.25
CA SER A 2 21.92 -4.88 -38.95
C SER A 2 20.78 -4.98 -37.94
N ILE A 3 20.94 -5.84 -36.94
CA ILE A 3 20.02 -5.91 -35.79
C ILE A 3 20.20 -4.60 -35.03
N ASP A 4 19.15 -3.79 -35.01
CA ASP A 4 19.10 -2.52 -34.33
C ASP A 4 19.25 -2.71 -32.81
N ASN A 5 20.45 -2.47 -32.29
CA ASN A 5 20.80 -2.52 -30.86
C ASN A 5 20.26 -1.30 -30.07
N SER A 6 19.45 -0.43 -30.69
CA SER A 6 19.00 0.83 -30.06
C SER A 6 17.91 0.65 -29.00
N SER A 7 17.25 -0.52 -28.93
CA SER A 7 16.12 -0.76 -28.02
C SER A 7 16.50 -0.90 -26.54
N ASN A 8 17.76 -1.17 -26.21
CA ASN A 8 18.20 -1.39 -24.82
C ASN A 8 18.60 -0.10 -24.07
N SER A 9 18.75 1.03 -24.78
CA SER A 9 19.21 2.29 -24.18
C SER A 9 18.15 3.01 -23.33
N ASN A 10 16.87 2.68 -23.54
CA ASN A 10 15.71 3.39 -22.99
C ASN A 10 15.08 2.71 -21.77
N MET A 11 15.71 1.68 -21.20
CA MET A 11 15.23 1.03 -19.97
C MET A 11 16.14 1.39 -18.78
N LYS A 12 15.57 1.47 -17.59
CA LYS A 12 16.29 1.64 -16.33
C LYS A 12 15.78 0.63 -15.32
N ALA A 13 16.70 -0.05 -14.63
CA ALA A 13 16.38 -0.85 -13.47
C ALA A 13 16.07 0.06 -12.27
N ILE A 14 14.94 -0.17 -11.61
CA ILE A 14 14.55 0.49 -10.36
C ILE A 14 14.10 -0.55 -9.35
N SER A 15 14.27 -0.28 -8.05
CA SER A 15 13.76 -1.18 -7.02
C SER A 15 12.23 -1.20 -6.97
N LEU A 16 11.61 -2.23 -6.40
CA LEU A 16 10.16 -2.25 -6.18
C LEU A 16 9.71 -1.09 -5.28
N ALA A 17 10.52 -0.71 -4.28
CA ALA A 17 10.26 0.47 -3.48
C ALA A 17 10.19 1.75 -4.33
N GLN A 18 11.08 1.90 -5.31
CA GLN A 18 11.04 3.01 -6.27
C GLN A 18 9.84 2.91 -7.23
N LEU A 19 9.49 1.70 -7.65
CA LEU A 19 8.33 1.43 -8.49
C LEU A 19 7.02 1.81 -7.79
N MET A 20 6.89 1.49 -6.50
CA MET A 20 5.75 1.89 -5.66
C MET A 20 5.63 3.41 -5.54
N LYS A 21 6.75 4.11 -5.31
CA LYS A 21 6.78 5.58 -5.29
C LYS A 21 6.34 6.18 -6.62
N LEU A 22 6.81 5.62 -7.74
CA LEU A 22 6.41 6.07 -9.07
C LEU A 22 4.92 5.82 -9.34
N LYS A 23 4.38 4.66 -8.93
CA LYS A 23 2.95 4.33 -8.99
C LYS A 23 2.11 5.37 -8.23
N ASN A 24 2.49 5.72 -7.01
CA ASN A 24 1.78 6.69 -6.19
C ASN A 24 1.79 8.08 -6.84
N ARG A 25 2.95 8.53 -7.34
CA ARG A 25 3.06 9.78 -8.09
C ARG A 25 2.14 9.83 -9.31
N TYR A 26 2.03 8.73 -10.06
CA TYR A 26 1.10 8.67 -11.19
C TYR A 26 -0.36 8.71 -10.74
N ALA A 27 -0.71 8.05 -9.63
CA ALA A 27 -2.06 8.11 -9.07
C ALA A 27 -2.43 9.54 -8.61
N GLU A 28 -1.51 10.26 -7.96
CA GLU A 28 -1.68 11.66 -7.55
C GLU A 28 -1.88 12.57 -8.77
N ARG A 29 -1.03 12.48 -9.79
CA ARG A 29 -1.16 13.29 -11.01
C ARG A 29 -2.42 12.99 -11.83
N ILE A 30 -2.88 11.74 -11.82
CA ILE A 30 -4.17 11.37 -12.42
C ILE A 30 -5.32 12.08 -11.69
N LEU A 31 -5.23 12.20 -10.36
CA LEU A 31 -6.22 12.91 -9.55
C LEU A 31 -6.20 14.42 -9.85
N GLU A 32 -5.02 15.04 -9.95
CA GLU A 32 -4.86 16.44 -10.34
C GLU A 32 -5.47 16.71 -11.73
N CYS A 33 -5.13 15.89 -12.74
CA CYS A 33 -5.72 16.02 -14.08
C CYS A 33 -7.25 15.91 -14.04
N ARG A 34 -7.78 14.99 -13.23
CA ARG A 34 -9.21 14.80 -13.06
C ARG A 34 -9.88 16.01 -12.39
N GLN A 35 -9.23 16.61 -11.40
CA GLN A 35 -9.71 17.83 -10.75
C GLN A 35 -9.78 19.00 -11.73
N ILE A 36 -8.74 19.17 -12.57
CA ILE A 36 -8.72 20.20 -13.62
C ILE A 36 -9.90 19.98 -14.58
N VAL A 37 -10.04 18.77 -15.12
CA VAL A 37 -11.12 18.47 -16.08
C VAL A 37 -12.48 18.67 -15.45
N ASN A 38 -12.72 18.15 -14.25
CA ASN A 38 -14.02 18.28 -13.59
C ASN A 38 -14.39 19.75 -13.29
N THR A 39 -13.40 20.56 -12.89
CA THR A 39 -13.64 21.96 -12.50
C THR A 39 -13.82 22.88 -13.70
N TYR A 40 -13.02 22.68 -14.75
CA TYR A 40 -12.88 23.68 -15.83
C TYR A 40 -13.45 23.23 -17.19
N ASN A 41 -14.00 22.02 -17.33
CA ASN A 41 -14.54 21.55 -18.62
C ASN A 41 -15.78 22.35 -19.10
N SER A 42 -16.42 23.11 -18.22
CA SER A 42 -17.53 24.00 -18.59
C SER A 42 -17.47 25.29 -17.78
N THR A 43 -17.04 26.38 -18.42
CA THR A 43 -16.89 27.70 -17.81
C THR A 43 -17.58 28.80 -18.63
N VAL A 44 -17.72 29.99 -18.04
CA VAL A 44 -18.28 31.15 -18.74
C VAL A 44 -17.32 31.56 -19.87
N PRO A 45 -17.81 31.85 -21.09
CA PRO A 45 -16.96 32.31 -22.19
C PRO A 45 -16.08 33.49 -21.79
N GLY A 46 -14.78 33.41 -22.08
CA GLY A 46 -13.79 34.43 -21.71
C GLY A 46 -13.19 34.31 -20.30
N SER A 47 -13.57 33.28 -19.54
CA SER A 47 -12.90 32.97 -18.27
C SER A 47 -11.46 32.50 -18.52
N ASP A 48 -10.53 32.93 -17.67
CA ASP A 48 -9.18 32.36 -17.64
C ASP A 48 -9.25 30.95 -17.03
N THR A 49 -8.86 29.94 -17.81
CA THR A 49 -8.93 28.53 -17.41
C THR A 49 -7.66 27.78 -17.82
N PRO A 50 -7.21 26.81 -17.03
CA PRO A 50 -6.12 25.92 -17.44
C PRO A 50 -6.49 25.13 -18.71
N ASP A 51 -5.47 24.58 -19.38
CA ASP A 51 -5.67 23.73 -20.57
C ASP A 51 -6.32 22.39 -20.19
N VAL A 52 -7.66 22.35 -20.25
CA VAL A 52 -8.47 21.17 -19.96
C VAL A 52 -8.18 20.01 -20.92
N ARG A 53 -7.89 20.31 -22.20
CA ARG A 53 -7.66 19.27 -23.20
C ARG A 53 -6.35 18.55 -22.91
N SER A 54 -5.28 19.29 -22.65
CA SER A 54 -3.99 18.74 -22.23
C SER A 54 -4.11 17.95 -20.94
N ALA A 55 -4.87 18.45 -19.95
CA ALA A 55 -5.12 17.70 -18.71
C ALA A 55 -5.83 16.35 -18.96
N PHE A 56 -6.81 16.31 -19.86
CA PHE A 56 -7.49 15.06 -20.22
C PHE A 56 -6.57 14.07 -20.95
N GLU A 57 -5.76 14.54 -21.89
CA GLU A 57 -4.80 13.69 -22.61
C GLU A 57 -3.73 13.13 -21.67
N ASN A 58 -3.21 13.96 -20.77
CA ASN A 58 -2.28 13.54 -19.71
C ASN A 58 -2.91 12.51 -18.78
N HIS A 59 -4.19 12.66 -18.40
CA HIS A 59 -4.91 11.66 -17.62
C HIS A 59 -4.93 10.29 -18.32
N LEU A 60 -5.25 10.24 -19.62
CA LEU A 60 -5.27 8.99 -20.38
C LEU A 60 -3.88 8.34 -20.49
N LEU A 61 -2.85 9.15 -20.73
CA LEU A 61 -1.47 8.67 -20.81
C LEU A 61 -0.98 8.12 -19.47
N LEU A 62 -1.18 8.88 -18.38
CA LEU A 62 -0.80 8.46 -17.03
C LEU A 62 -1.55 7.19 -16.60
N THR A 63 -2.84 7.06 -16.98
CA THR A 63 -3.62 5.85 -16.69
C THR A 63 -3.03 4.62 -17.36
N LYS A 64 -2.66 4.70 -18.65
CA LYS A 64 -1.99 3.61 -19.36
C LYS A 64 -0.67 3.23 -18.68
N ARG A 65 0.13 4.23 -18.28
CA ARG A 65 1.40 4.01 -17.56
C ARG A 65 1.16 3.37 -16.19
N LEU A 66 0.16 3.83 -15.43
CA LEU A 66 -0.19 3.29 -14.13
C LEU A 66 -0.59 1.81 -14.21
N ILE A 67 -1.31 1.41 -15.25
CA ILE A 67 -1.65 -0.01 -15.50
C ILE A 67 -0.36 -0.84 -15.64
N VAL A 68 0.61 -0.39 -16.44
CA VAL A 68 1.89 -1.09 -16.61
C VAL A 68 2.64 -1.24 -15.28
N LEU A 69 2.67 -0.19 -14.45
CA LEU A 69 3.32 -0.28 -13.14
C LEU A 69 2.58 -1.22 -12.19
N LYS A 70 1.24 -1.23 -12.20
CA LYS A 70 0.43 -2.16 -11.40
C LYS A 70 0.66 -3.61 -11.80
N THR A 71 0.73 -3.91 -13.09
CA THR A 71 1.03 -5.26 -13.59
C THR A 71 2.42 -5.71 -13.15
N LYS A 72 3.45 -4.87 -13.30
CA LYS A 72 4.82 -5.19 -12.85
C LYS A 72 4.91 -5.42 -11.35
N LEU A 73 4.20 -4.61 -10.55
CA LEU A 73 4.10 -4.82 -9.10
C LEU A 73 3.41 -6.14 -8.77
N ASP A 74 2.27 -6.45 -9.42
CA ASP A 74 1.59 -7.71 -9.18
C ASP A 74 2.48 -8.91 -9.49
N GLU A 75 3.17 -8.88 -10.64
CA GLU A 75 4.12 -9.91 -11.06
C GLU A 75 5.27 -10.08 -10.07
N ALA A 76 5.86 -8.98 -9.61
CA ALA A 76 6.94 -9.01 -8.63
C ALA A 76 6.48 -9.49 -7.24
N ASN A 77 5.21 -9.25 -6.91
CA ASN A 77 4.61 -9.64 -5.63
C ASN A 77 4.04 -11.06 -5.65
N ARG A 78 4.16 -11.81 -6.77
CA ARG A 78 3.71 -13.21 -6.83
C ARG A 78 4.55 -14.08 -5.90
N GLY A 79 3.90 -15.01 -5.19
CA GLY A 79 4.59 -15.94 -4.29
C GLY A 79 4.92 -15.32 -2.93
N PHE A 80 6.22 -15.22 -2.62
CA PHE A 80 6.76 -14.93 -1.28
C PHE A 80 6.10 -13.72 -0.59
N GLN A 81 6.03 -12.57 -1.26
CA GLN A 81 5.42 -11.38 -0.67
C GLN A 81 3.92 -11.52 -0.41
N ARG A 82 3.18 -12.14 -1.34
CA ARG A 82 1.73 -12.33 -1.18
C ARG A 82 1.43 -13.19 0.03
N GLN A 83 2.20 -14.24 0.26
CA GLN A 83 2.07 -15.07 1.45
C GLN A 83 2.34 -14.26 2.73
N ARG A 84 3.43 -13.48 2.79
CA ARG A 84 3.72 -12.65 3.98
C ARG A 84 2.66 -11.59 4.25
N LEU A 85 2.10 -10.99 3.20
CA LEU A 85 0.99 -10.04 3.33
C LEU A 85 -0.26 -10.70 3.94
N PHE A 86 -0.59 -11.93 3.54
CA PHE A 86 -1.68 -12.69 4.16
C PHE A 86 -1.36 -13.08 5.59
N GLU A 87 -0.14 -13.54 5.88
CA GLU A 87 0.28 -13.84 7.26
C GLU A 87 0.16 -12.60 8.17
N ILE A 88 0.58 -11.42 7.70
CA ILE A 88 0.39 -10.16 8.44
C ILE A 88 -1.10 -9.88 8.67
N SER A 89 -1.95 -10.09 7.65
CA SER A 89 -3.40 -9.86 7.76
C SER A 89 -4.03 -10.75 8.83
N GLU A 90 -3.75 -12.05 8.78
CA GLU A 90 -4.28 -13.02 9.75
C GLU A 90 -3.75 -12.75 11.17
N LYS A 91 -2.46 -12.42 11.31
CA LYS A 91 -1.87 -12.05 12.61
C LYS A 91 -2.47 -10.77 13.18
N LYS A 92 -2.76 -9.76 12.34
CA LYS A 92 -3.48 -8.54 12.78
C LYS A 92 -4.90 -8.85 13.23
N GLY A 93 -5.59 -9.75 12.53
CA GLY A 93 -6.92 -10.23 12.93
C GLY A 93 -6.88 -10.92 14.29
N LEU A 94 -5.94 -11.85 14.48
CA LEU A 94 -5.72 -12.54 15.75
C LEU A 94 -5.35 -11.57 16.87
N LEU A 95 -4.41 -10.65 16.62
CA LEU A 95 -4.00 -9.62 17.58
C LEU A 95 -5.19 -8.76 18.03
N LEU A 96 -6.05 -8.34 17.10
CA LEU A 96 -7.25 -7.57 17.42
C LEU A 96 -8.20 -8.38 18.32
N TRP A 97 -8.41 -9.66 18.00
CA TRP A 97 -9.24 -10.55 18.81
C TRP A 97 -8.69 -10.74 20.23
N ILE A 98 -7.39 -11.07 20.36
CA ILE A 98 -6.74 -11.27 21.65
C ILE A 98 -6.73 -9.98 22.49
N LYS A 99 -6.46 -8.82 21.87
CA LYS A 99 -6.55 -7.51 22.54
C LYS A 99 -7.94 -7.27 23.12
N GLY A 100 -8.99 -7.78 22.48
CA GLY A 100 -10.39 -7.69 22.92
C GLY A 100 -10.81 -8.67 24.02
N LEU A 101 -10.00 -9.66 24.39
CA LEU A 101 -10.37 -10.64 25.43
C LEU A 101 -10.51 -9.98 26.80
N ASP A 102 -11.61 -10.28 27.51
CA ASP A 102 -11.77 -9.94 28.92
C ASP A 102 -10.91 -10.90 29.77
N THR A 103 -10.02 -10.32 30.57
CA THR A 103 -9.12 -11.06 31.46
C THR A 103 -9.46 -10.81 32.93
N THR A 104 -10.70 -10.42 33.23
CA THR A 104 -11.19 -10.27 34.60
C THR A 104 -11.04 -11.61 35.33
N HIS A 105 -10.18 -11.62 36.36
CA HIS A 105 -9.95 -12.78 37.21
C HIS A 105 -10.02 -12.33 38.67
N GLY A 106 -10.87 -12.98 39.47
CA GLY A 106 -11.16 -12.62 40.84
C GLY A 106 -12.51 -11.94 41.05
N LYS A 107 -12.69 -11.35 42.23
CA LYS A 107 -13.96 -10.79 42.70
C LYS A 107 -14.25 -9.45 42.04
N LYS A 108 -15.45 -9.27 41.50
CA LYS A 108 -15.92 -8.01 40.92
C LYS A 108 -17.41 -7.78 41.23
N PRO A 109 -17.84 -6.54 41.51
CA PRO A 109 -19.25 -6.22 41.70
C PRO A 109 -20.07 -6.61 40.46
N PHE A 110 -21.13 -7.39 40.66
CA PHE A 110 -22.09 -7.72 39.61
C PHE A 110 -23.33 -6.83 39.77
N ALA A 111 -24.10 -6.63 38.69
CA ALA A 111 -25.16 -5.63 38.61
C ALA A 111 -26.26 -5.73 39.68
N THR A 112 -26.30 -6.81 40.46
CA THR A 112 -27.38 -7.16 41.39
C THR A 112 -26.98 -7.07 42.87
N ASN A 113 -26.04 -6.19 43.24
CA ASN A 113 -25.51 -6.00 44.60
C ASN A 113 -24.76 -7.20 45.20
N ASP A 114 -24.60 -8.30 44.46
CA ASP A 114 -23.75 -9.41 44.84
C ASP A 114 -22.43 -9.34 44.07
N ASP A 115 -21.33 -9.59 44.78
CA ASP A 115 -20.02 -9.76 44.15
C ASP A 115 -19.96 -11.11 43.43
N ALA A 116 -19.55 -11.10 42.17
CA ALA A 116 -19.27 -12.32 41.40
C ALA A 116 -17.76 -12.60 41.39
N TYR A 117 -17.38 -13.88 41.42
CA TYR A 117 -16.01 -14.31 41.20
C TYR A 117 -15.86 -14.77 39.75
N PHE A 118 -14.97 -14.12 39.02
CA PHE A 118 -14.64 -14.45 37.64
C PHE A 118 -13.36 -15.27 37.58
N GLU A 119 -13.32 -16.25 36.70
CA GLU A 119 -12.13 -17.04 36.42
C GLU A 119 -11.79 -16.91 34.93
N ALA A 120 -10.78 -16.10 34.63
CA ALA A 120 -10.18 -16.08 33.29
C ALA A 120 -9.20 -17.23 33.14
N GLU A 121 -9.40 -18.04 32.09
CA GLU A 121 -8.46 -19.08 31.65
C GLU A 121 -7.19 -18.44 31.08
N ILE A 122 -7.36 -17.54 30.11
CA ILE A 122 -6.27 -16.71 29.58
C ILE A 122 -6.19 -15.45 30.46
N ARG A 123 -5.10 -15.34 31.21
CA ARG A 123 -4.88 -14.21 32.13
C ARG A 123 -4.26 -13.01 31.43
N LEU A 124 -4.24 -11.87 32.12
CA LEU A 124 -3.71 -10.62 31.57
C LEU A 124 -2.24 -10.74 31.13
N GLU A 125 -1.44 -11.46 31.91
CA GLU A 125 -0.02 -11.67 31.62
C GLU A 125 0.17 -12.46 30.32
N GLU A 126 -0.54 -13.58 30.18
CA GLU A 126 -0.51 -14.42 28.98
C GLU A 126 -1.05 -13.66 27.76
N LYS A 127 -2.19 -12.97 27.91
CA LYS A 127 -2.74 -12.09 26.86
C LYS A 127 -1.69 -11.08 26.38
N THR A 128 -0.99 -10.44 27.31
CA THR A 128 0.03 -9.42 27.01
C THR A 128 1.21 -10.04 26.27
N GLN A 129 1.65 -11.22 26.71
CA GLN A 129 2.73 -11.97 26.06
C GLN A 129 2.37 -12.35 24.62
N ILE A 130 1.18 -12.94 24.40
CA ILE A 130 0.70 -13.29 23.06
C ILE A 130 0.62 -12.06 22.16
N CYS A 131 0.12 -10.92 22.69
CA CYS A 131 0.07 -9.68 21.93
C CYS A 131 1.46 -9.21 21.52
N SER A 132 2.44 -9.25 22.43
CA SER A 132 3.83 -8.86 22.15
C SER A 132 4.45 -9.75 21.08
N GLU A 133 4.28 -11.07 21.18
CA GLU A 133 4.82 -12.02 20.21
C GLU A 133 4.23 -11.82 18.81
N LEU A 134 2.92 -11.57 18.73
CA LEU A 134 2.26 -11.24 17.46
C LEU A 134 2.74 -9.92 16.88
N ASP A 135 2.93 -8.87 17.71
CA ASP A 135 3.46 -7.59 17.27
C ASP A 135 4.91 -7.74 16.73
N ASP A 136 5.76 -8.53 17.40
CA ASP A 136 7.13 -8.83 16.96
C ASP A 136 7.18 -9.65 15.66
N GLU A 137 6.28 -10.62 15.49
CA GLU A 137 6.15 -11.38 14.24
C GLU A 137 5.66 -10.51 13.09
N ILE A 138 4.67 -9.65 13.32
CA ILE A 138 4.18 -8.70 12.32
C ILE A 138 5.31 -7.75 11.89
N PHE A 139 6.12 -7.25 12.84
CA PHE A 139 7.25 -6.38 12.56
C PHE A 139 8.30 -7.10 11.69
N ARG A 140 8.72 -8.31 12.07
CA ARG A 140 9.68 -9.10 11.29
C ARG A 140 9.20 -9.36 9.86
N LEU A 141 7.92 -9.72 9.70
CA LEU A 141 7.32 -9.94 8.38
C LEU A 141 7.29 -8.66 7.53
N GLN A 142 7.09 -7.50 8.15
CA GLN A 142 7.17 -6.21 7.45
C GLN A 142 8.60 -5.89 7.01
N GLU A 143 9.59 -6.14 7.87
CA GLU A 143 11.00 -5.98 7.50
C GLU A 143 11.42 -6.90 6.34
N GLU A 144 10.96 -8.15 6.31
CA GLU A 144 11.19 -9.07 5.19
C GLU A 144 10.63 -8.51 3.87
N ILE A 145 9.39 -7.97 3.91
CA ILE A 145 8.75 -7.36 2.73
C ILE A 145 9.53 -6.13 2.27
N ASP A 146 9.95 -5.28 3.20
CA ASP A 146 10.68 -4.05 2.89
C ASP A 146 12.09 -4.34 2.34
N ALA A 147 12.79 -5.33 2.92
CA ALA A 147 14.08 -5.80 2.41
C ALA A 147 13.94 -6.37 0.98
N PHE A 148 12.90 -7.16 0.72
CA PHE A 148 12.60 -7.63 -0.63
C PHE A 148 12.28 -6.47 -1.58
N ASN A 149 11.49 -5.48 -1.14
CA ASN A 149 11.14 -4.32 -1.94
C ASN A 149 12.36 -3.45 -2.31
N ALA A 150 13.33 -3.37 -1.41
CA ALA A 150 14.57 -2.64 -1.60
C ALA A 150 15.54 -3.38 -2.54
N SER A 151 15.64 -4.71 -2.42
CA SER A 151 16.60 -5.55 -3.15
C SER A 151 16.11 -6.03 -4.51
N THR A 152 14.80 -6.14 -4.72
CA THR A 152 14.22 -6.60 -5.98
C THR A 152 14.11 -5.45 -6.97
N SER A 153 14.63 -5.65 -8.18
CA SER A 153 14.63 -4.65 -9.24
C SER A 153 13.78 -5.06 -10.43
N VAL A 154 13.11 -4.09 -11.03
CA VAL A 154 12.39 -4.24 -12.29
C VAL A 154 12.86 -3.24 -13.33
N TRP A 155 12.70 -3.59 -14.60
CA TRP A 155 13.00 -2.69 -15.71
C TRP A 155 11.77 -1.84 -16.06
N VAL A 156 11.97 -0.52 -16.04
CA VAL A 156 10.99 0.48 -16.49
C VAL A 156 11.57 1.32 -17.63
N THR A 157 10.71 1.83 -18.49
CA THR A 157 11.14 2.76 -19.55
C THR A 157 11.59 4.09 -18.94
N LYS A 158 12.77 4.58 -19.36
CA LYS A 158 13.23 5.93 -19.06
C LYS A 158 12.27 6.89 -19.75
N HIS A 159 11.50 7.62 -18.97
CA HIS A 159 10.87 8.82 -19.49
C HIS A 159 11.83 9.98 -19.25
N HIS A 160 12.16 10.69 -20.34
CA HIS A 160 12.87 11.96 -20.28
C HIS A 160 12.22 12.80 -19.18
N ARG A 161 13.03 13.34 -18.26
CA ARG A 161 12.56 14.24 -17.20
C ARG A 161 11.57 15.21 -17.83
N GLU A 162 10.34 15.22 -17.34
CA GLU A 162 9.52 16.42 -17.47
C GLU A 162 10.35 17.50 -16.78
N ARG A 163 10.87 18.40 -17.61
CA ARG A 163 11.49 19.64 -17.17
C ARG A 163 10.34 20.46 -16.64
N ASP A 164 10.31 20.59 -15.32
CA ASP A 164 9.85 21.82 -14.67
C ASP A 164 11.11 22.51 -14.12
#